data_AF-A0A954WI66-F1
#
_entry.id   AF-A0A954WI66-F1
#
_cell.length_a   1.000
_cell.length_b   1.000
_cell.length_c   1.000
_cell.angle_alpha   90.00
_cell.angle_beta   90.00
_cell.angle_gamma   90.00
#
_symmetry.space_group_name_H-M   'P 1'
#
loop_
_entity.id
_entity.type
_entity.pdbx_description
1 polymer ?
#
loop_
_entity_poly.entity_id
_entity_poly.type
_entity_poly.pdbx_seq_one_letter_code
_entity_poly.pdbx_strand_id
1 'polypeptide(L)'
;YTLRLDGFVSVSAGACGGELVTSPVIFEGDQLSLNFATSAAGTVRVELQDVAGKPLENFSLADCEPLFGDTVDRSVAWKQSPKLAAVAGTPVRLRFRLEDADLYSFRFTS
;
A
#
# COMPACT_ATOMS: atom_id res chain seq x y z
N TYR A 1 4.89 -27.35 2.66
CA TYR A 1 5.00 -26.15 3.51
C TYR A 1 5.74 -25.11 2.69
N THR A 2 5.02 -24.18 2.08
CA THR A 2 5.62 -23.20 1.15
C THR A 2 5.99 -21.97 1.97
N LEU A 3 7.27 -21.84 2.33
CA LEU A 3 7.79 -20.62 2.91
C LEU A 3 7.81 -19.55 1.81
N ARG A 4 7.01 -18.49 1.99
CA ARG A 4 7.03 -17.33 1.10
C ARG A 4 8.31 -16.54 1.32
N LEU A 5 8.85 -15.99 0.23
CA LEU A 5 9.91 -15.00 0.30
C LEU A 5 9.36 -13.79 1.07
N ASP A 6 10.03 -13.42 2.17
CA ASP A 6 9.61 -12.37 3.12
C ASP A 6 8.30 -12.61 3.90
N GLY A 7 7.87 -13.88 4.08
CA GLY A 7 6.64 -14.24 4.81
C GLY A 7 6.77 -14.40 6.33
N PHE A 8 7.80 -13.85 6.99
CA PHE A 8 8.06 -14.11 8.41
C PHE A 8 7.22 -13.25 9.37
N VAL A 9 6.73 -12.08 8.93
CA VAL A 9 5.85 -11.19 9.69
C VAL A 9 4.91 -10.49 8.71
N SER A 10 3.60 -10.51 8.97
CA SER A 10 2.62 -9.68 8.26
C SER A 10 2.00 -8.66 9.22
N VAL A 11 1.55 -7.53 8.68
CA VAL A 11 0.53 -6.72 9.35
C VAL A 11 -0.81 -7.29 8.93
N SER A 12 -1.53 -7.86 9.90
CA SER A 12 -2.82 -8.51 9.68
C SER A 12 -3.96 -7.65 10.23
N ALA A 13 -5.04 -7.58 9.46
CA ALA A 13 -6.29 -6.99 9.90
C ALA A 13 -7.42 -8.00 9.65
N GLY A 14 -8.18 -8.34 10.69
CA GLY A 14 -9.38 -9.16 10.55
C GLY A 14 -10.55 -8.40 9.93
N ALA A 15 -11.75 -8.95 10.01
CA ALA A 15 -12.97 -8.39 9.42
C ALA A 15 -13.35 -6.97 9.90
N CYS A 16 -12.88 -6.53 11.08
CA CYS A 16 -13.07 -5.15 11.54
C CYS A 16 -12.13 -4.14 10.86
N GLY A 17 -11.21 -4.63 10.05
CA GLY A 17 -10.17 -3.85 9.38
C GLY A 17 -9.08 -3.34 10.33
N GLY A 18 -8.12 -2.66 9.73
CA GLY A 18 -6.95 -2.11 10.42
C GLY A 18 -6.21 -1.11 9.55
N GLU A 19 -5.35 -0.32 10.18
CA GLU A 19 -4.52 0.66 9.50
C GLU A 19 -3.07 0.55 9.91
N LEU A 20 -2.19 0.72 8.94
CA LEU A 20 -0.76 0.85 9.12
C LEU A 20 -0.33 2.18 8.53
N VAL A 21 0.38 3.00 9.30
CA VAL A 21 0.99 4.23 8.79
C VAL A 21 2.49 4.13 8.96
N THR A 22 3.24 4.33 7.89
CA THR A 22 4.71 4.32 7.95
C THR A 22 5.24 5.59 8.60
N SER A 23 6.47 5.51 9.11
CA SER A 23 7.31 6.70 9.25
C SER A 23 7.53 7.35 7.87
N PRO A 24 7.88 8.65 7.80
CA PRO A 24 8.23 9.28 6.54
C PRO A 24 9.35 8.52 5.82
N VAL A 25 9.13 8.22 4.54
CA VAL A 25 10.08 7.58 3.64
C VAL A 25 10.35 8.48 2.45
N ILE A 26 11.59 8.51 2.01
CA ILE A 26 11.98 9.10 0.72
C ILE A 26 12.20 7.92 -0.23
N PHE A 27 11.63 8.01 -1.42
CA PHE A 27 11.68 6.93 -2.39
C PHE A 27 12.11 7.43 -3.77
N GLU A 28 12.54 6.47 -4.59
CA GLU A 28 12.80 6.61 -6.01
C GLU A 28 11.90 5.64 -6.78
N GLY A 29 11.65 5.94 -8.06
CA GLY A 29 10.76 5.17 -8.92
C GLY A 29 9.40 5.83 -9.17
N ASP A 30 8.57 5.17 -9.97
CA ASP A 30 7.31 5.69 -10.48
C ASP A 30 6.12 4.74 -10.26
N GLN A 31 6.36 3.60 -9.61
CA GLN A 31 5.35 2.61 -9.29
C GLN A 31 5.50 2.10 -7.85
N LEU A 32 4.37 1.85 -7.19
CA LEU A 32 4.30 1.18 -5.89
C LEU A 32 3.74 -0.23 -6.08
N SER A 33 4.51 -1.25 -5.69
CA SER A 33 4.08 -2.66 -5.72
C SER A 33 3.96 -3.22 -4.30
N LEU A 34 2.94 -4.07 -4.07
CA LEU A 34 2.64 -4.71 -2.79
C LEU A 34 2.75 -6.23 -2.89
N ASN A 35 3.17 -6.84 -1.77
CA ASN A 35 3.02 -8.26 -1.47
C ASN A 35 1.96 -8.41 -0.36
N PHE A 36 0.82 -8.99 -0.70
CA PHE A 36 -0.32 -9.12 0.21
C PHE A 36 -1.16 -10.36 -0.08
N ALA A 37 -1.97 -10.75 0.90
CA ALA A 37 -3.03 -11.73 0.73
C ALA A 37 -4.32 -11.21 1.36
N THR A 38 -5.46 -11.39 0.70
CA THR A 38 -6.78 -11.08 1.26
C THR A 38 -7.68 -12.30 1.24
N SER A 39 -8.73 -12.28 2.07
CA SER A 39 -9.86 -13.18 1.86
C SER A 39 -10.66 -12.80 0.60
N ALA A 40 -11.69 -13.58 0.27
CA ALA A 40 -12.58 -13.31 -0.87
C ALA A 40 -13.38 -12.00 -0.71
N ALA A 41 -13.58 -11.52 0.52
CA ALA A 41 -14.25 -10.24 0.81
C ALA A 41 -13.24 -9.15 1.25
N GLY A 42 -12.00 -9.53 1.52
CA GLY A 42 -10.97 -8.62 2.01
C GLY A 42 -10.41 -7.69 0.95
N THR A 43 -9.88 -6.55 1.38
CA THR A 43 -9.26 -5.56 0.50
C THR A 43 -8.05 -4.88 1.14
N VAL A 44 -7.16 -4.38 0.29
CA VAL A 44 -6.05 -3.49 0.64
C VAL A 44 -6.19 -2.20 -0.16
N ARG A 45 -6.03 -1.06 0.52
CA ARG A 45 -5.91 0.26 -0.11
C ARG A 45 -4.73 1.01 0.46
N VAL A 46 -4.19 1.92 -0.34
CA VAL A 46 -3.02 2.72 0.05
C VAL A 46 -3.27 4.19 -0.24
N GLU A 47 -2.88 5.01 0.72
CA GLU A 47 -2.86 6.46 0.63
C GLU A 47 -1.44 6.98 0.83
N LEU A 48 -1.04 7.98 0.04
CA LEU A 48 0.18 8.75 0.30
C LEU A 48 -0.20 10.04 1.03
N GLN A 49 0.56 10.34 2.07
CA GLN A 49 0.40 11.53 2.88
C GLN A 49 1.70 12.34 2.90
N ASP A 50 1.57 13.65 3.15
CA ASP A 50 2.70 14.47 3.55
C ASP A 50 3.20 14.11 4.96
N VAL A 51 4.29 14.76 5.38
CA VAL A 51 4.88 14.55 6.72
C VAL A 51 3.93 14.94 7.86
N ALA A 52 2.95 15.81 7.62
CA ALA A 52 1.93 16.20 8.59
C ALA A 52 0.75 15.20 8.65
N GLY A 53 0.74 14.18 7.79
CA GLY A 53 -0.33 13.19 7.70
C GLY A 53 -1.53 13.63 6.85
N LYS A 54 -1.39 14.68 6.04
CA LYS A 54 -2.41 15.11 5.11
C LYS A 54 -2.30 14.29 3.81
N PRO A 55 -3.39 13.69 3.30
CA PRO A 55 -3.38 12.99 2.02
C PRO A 55 -2.90 13.91 0.90
N LEU A 56 -2.02 13.39 0.04
CA LEU A 56 -1.62 14.06 -1.18
C LEU A 56 -2.79 14.01 -2.19
N GLU A 57 -2.90 15.06 -3.00
CA GLU A 57 -3.96 15.17 -4.00
C GLU A 57 -3.93 13.95 -4.95
N ASN A 58 -5.08 13.31 -5.13
CA ASN A 58 -5.29 12.13 -5.98
C ASN A 58 -4.60 10.84 -5.50
N PHE A 59 -3.94 10.87 -4.34
CA PHE A 59 -3.35 9.70 -3.67
C PHE A 59 -4.10 9.32 -2.39
N SER A 60 -5.37 9.70 -2.24
CA SER A 60 -6.16 9.37 -1.05
C SER A 60 -6.68 7.93 -1.06
N LEU A 61 -7.14 7.43 0.10
CA LEU A 61 -7.83 6.12 0.17
C LEU A 61 -9.09 6.05 -0.68
N ALA A 62 -9.74 7.20 -0.95
CA ALA A 62 -10.93 7.27 -1.80
C ALA A 62 -10.59 7.20 -3.29
N ASP A 63 -9.36 7.58 -3.64
CA ASP A 63 -8.82 7.53 -5.00
C ASP A 63 -8.14 6.20 -5.30
N CYS A 64 -7.68 5.47 -4.28
CA CYS A 64 -7.07 4.15 -4.44
C CYS A 64 -8.11 3.11 -4.88
N GLU A 65 -7.78 2.38 -5.95
CA GLU A 65 -8.56 1.21 -6.33
C GLU A 65 -8.33 0.08 -5.32
N PRO A 66 -9.38 -0.64 -4.89
CA PRO A 66 -9.23 -1.74 -3.94
C PRO A 66 -8.44 -2.89 -4.56
N LEU A 67 -7.42 -3.35 -3.84
CA LEU A 67 -6.64 -4.53 -4.18
C LEU A 67 -7.15 -5.73 -3.40
N PHE A 68 -7.23 -6.89 -4.04
CA PHE A 68 -7.68 -8.14 -3.42
C PHE A 68 -6.99 -9.34 -4.10
N GLY A 69 -7.03 -10.49 -3.45
CA GLY A 69 -6.38 -11.72 -3.89
C GLY A 69 -5.08 -12.01 -3.14
N ASP A 70 -4.26 -12.89 -3.71
CA ASP A 70 -3.00 -13.34 -3.13
C ASP A 70 -1.88 -13.16 -4.15
N THR A 71 -0.98 -12.21 -3.90
CA THR A 71 0.06 -11.80 -4.85
C THR A 71 1.31 -11.30 -4.15
N VAL A 72 2.45 -11.59 -4.76
CA VAL A 72 3.77 -11.14 -4.28
C VAL A 72 4.22 -9.83 -4.94
N ASP A 73 3.61 -9.46 -6.06
CA ASP A 73 3.88 -8.18 -6.75
C ASP A 73 2.60 -7.71 -7.43
N ARG A 74 1.98 -6.66 -6.86
CA ARG A 74 0.83 -6.01 -7.44
C ARG A 74 0.94 -4.51 -7.33
N SER A 75 0.89 -3.86 -8.48
CA SER A 75 0.92 -2.41 -8.60
C SER A 75 -0.33 -1.78 -7.98
N VAL A 76 -0.12 -0.74 -7.19
CA VAL A 76 -1.20 0.11 -6.68
C VAL A 76 -1.63 1.08 -7.77
N ALA A 77 -2.94 1.23 -7.95
CA ALA A 77 -3.52 2.18 -8.89
C ALA A 77 -4.45 3.15 -8.14
N TRP A 78 -4.41 4.41 -8.56
CA TRP A 78 -5.37 5.44 -8.16
C TRP A 78 -6.15 5.91 -9.38
N LYS A 79 -7.42 6.26 -9.20
CA LYS A 79 -8.42 6.54 -10.25
C LYS A 79 -7.96 7.54 -11.31
N GLN A 80 -7.24 8.59 -10.92
CA GLN A 80 -6.77 9.63 -11.84
C GLN A 80 -5.36 9.38 -12.37
N SER A 81 -4.80 8.20 -12.09
CA SER A 81 -3.44 7.81 -12.45
C SER A 81 -2.40 8.92 -12.19
N PRO A 82 -2.36 9.47 -10.96
CA PRO A 82 -1.37 10.49 -10.61
C PRO A 82 0.04 9.90 -10.74
N LYS A 83 0.99 10.76 -11.12
CA LYS A 83 2.38 10.34 -11.31
C LYS A 83 3.09 10.28 -9.97
N LEU A 84 3.42 9.06 -9.50
CA LEU A 84 4.27 8.87 -8.31
C LEU A 84 5.63 9.55 -8.44
N ALA A 85 6.20 9.58 -9.65
CA ALA A 85 7.44 10.27 -9.96
C ALA A 85 7.41 11.77 -9.61
N ALA A 86 6.24 12.41 -9.54
CA ALA A 86 6.11 13.82 -9.18
C ALA A 86 6.39 14.09 -7.68
N VAL A 87 6.33 13.05 -6.85
CA VAL A 87 6.58 13.14 -5.40
C VAL A 87 7.80 12.30 -4.97
N ALA A 88 8.48 11.67 -5.93
CA ALA A 88 9.76 11.01 -5.70
C ALA A 88 10.82 12.01 -5.20
N GLY A 89 11.70 11.56 -4.31
CA GLY A 89 12.70 12.42 -3.67
C GLY A 89 12.15 13.33 -2.56
N THR A 90 10.83 13.32 -2.29
CA THR A 90 10.23 14.02 -1.15
C THR A 90 9.83 13.04 -0.04
N PRO A 91 9.90 13.45 1.24
CA PRO A 91 9.47 12.60 2.35
C PRO A 91 7.95 12.47 2.37
N VAL A 92 7.46 11.24 2.23
CA VAL A 92 6.03 10.90 2.25
C VAL A 92 5.75 9.81 3.28
N ARG A 93 4.51 9.72 3.76
CA ARG A 93 4.05 8.60 4.59
C ARG A 93 3.06 7.76 3.80
N LEU A 94 3.12 6.44 3.95
CA LEU A 94 2.12 5.54 3.38
C LEU A 94 1.14 5.14 4.48
N ARG A 95 -0.15 5.29 4.20
CA ARG A 95 -1.25 4.78 5.02
C ARG A 95 -1.93 3.64 4.29
N PHE A 96 -1.78 2.43 4.84
CA PHE A 96 -2.46 1.24 4.36
C PHE A 96 -3.76 1.07 5.14
N ARG A 97 -4.86 0.85 4.43
CA ARG A 97 -6.12 0.37 5.00
C ARG A 97 -6.29 -1.09 4.59
N LEU A 98 -6.38 -1.96 5.58
CA LEU A 98 -6.51 -3.40 5.42
C LEU A 98 -7.89 -3.81 5.93
N GLU A 99 -8.57 -4.69 5.21
CA GLU A 99 -9.81 -5.32 5.63
C GLU A 99 -9.72 -6.81 5.30
N ASP A 100 -9.73 -7.67 6.32
CA ASP A 100 -9.56 -9.12 6.15
C ASP A 100 -8.37 -9.49 5.24
N ALA A 101 -7.21 -8.91 5.57
CA ALA A 101 -6.02 -8.89 4.73
C ALA A 101 -4.72 -8.93 5.54
N ASP A 102 -3.71 -9.55 4.93
CA ASP A 102 -2.32 -9.60 5.36
C ASP A 102 -1.46 -8.80 4.38
N LEU A 103 -0.75 -7.79 4.87
CA LEU A 103 0.29 -7.08 4.13
C LEU A 103 1.67 -7.59 4.58
N TYR A 104 2.45 -8.12 3.65
CA TYR A 104 3.79 -8.65 3.92
C TYR A 104 4.88 -7.64 3.62
N SER A 105 4.84 -6.98 2.46
CA SER A 105 5.82 -5.96 2.08
C SER A 105 5.28 -5.00 1.03
N PHE A 106 5.96 -3.87 0.88
CA PHE A 106 5.72 -2.88 -0.16
C PHE A 106 7.06 -2.36 -0.69
N ARG A 107 7.09 -1.96 -1.96
CA ARG A 107 8.31 -1.46 -2.61
C ARG A 107 7.96 -0.45 -3.70
N PHE A 108 8.79 0.59 -3.79
CA PHE A 108 8.80 1.47 -4.96
C PHE A 108 9.74 0.91 -6.03
N THR A 109 9.27 0.89 -7.28
CA THR A 109 10.02 0.40 -8.44
C THR A 109 10.05 1.48 -9.53
N SER A 110 11.06 1.41 -10.40
CA SER A 110 11.27 2.25 -11.58
C SER A 110 11.18 1.43 -12.85
#